data_AF-A0A957MA61-F1
#
_entry.id   AF-A0A957MA61-F1
#
_cell.length_a   1.000
_cell.length_b   1.000
_cell.length_c   1.000
_cell.angle_alpha   90.00
_cell.angle_beta   90.00
_cell.angle_gamma   90.00
#
_symmetry.space_group_name_H-M   'P 1'
#
loop_
_entity.id
_entity.type
_entity.pdbx_description
1 polymer ?
#
loop_
_entity_poly.entity_id
_entity_poly.type
_entity_poly.pdbx_seq_one_letter_code
_entity_poly.pdbx_strand_id
1 'polypeptide(L)'
;MSSAAMELNLNAVLPELVMVVAAAVVMLVDILNRGGRSVTRPFLPWVALAGVAVTAGVSIWLLGEPVSIFQGMLITDGRSLALNLVTLTGAALAILLSIRYIPAVNN
;
A
#
# COMPACT_ATOMS: atom_id res chain seq x y z
N MET A 1 -32.13 1.40 -15.52
CA MET A 1 -30.81 2.00 -15.81
C MET A 1 -29.97 1.91 -14.55
N SER A 2 -29.01 0.98 -14.50
CA SER A 2 -27.71 1.04 -13.79
C SER A 2 -27.17 -0.40 -13.62
N SER A 3 -26.78 -1.01 -14.74
CA SER A 3 -26.16 -2.35 -14.79
C SER A 3 -24.63 -2.28 -14.93
N ALA A 4 -24.06 -1.08 -15.04
CA ALA A 4 -22.62 -0.88 -15.22
C ALA A 4 -21.79 -1.24 -13.96
N ALA A 5 -22.42 -1.27 -12.79
CA ALA A 5 -21.78 -1.70 -11.55
C ALA A 5 -21.66 -3.24 -11.44
N MET A 6 -22.30 -4.02 -12.33
CA MET A 6 -22.49 -5.47 -12.17
C MET A 6 -21.38 -6.34 -12.79
N GLU A 7 -20.39 -5.76 -13.47
CA GLU A 7 -19.20 -6.47 -13.98
C GLU A 7 -17.86 -5.86 -13.52
N LEU A 8 -17.88 -4.84 -12.66
CA LEU A 8 -16.67 -4.32 -12.02
C LEU A 8 -16.41 -5.13 -10.76
N ASN A 9 -15.73 -6.27 -10.90
CA ASN A 9 -15.25 -7.00 -9.73
C ASN A 9 -14.09 -6.21 -9.09
N LEU A 10 -14.39 -5.33 -8.12
CA LEU A 10 -13.39 -4.47 -7.49
C LEU A 10 -12.36 -5.26 -6.66
N ASN A 11 -12.56 -6.57 -6.47
CA ASN A 11 -11.67 -7.40 -5.68
C ASN A 11 -10.26 -7.46 -6.29
N ALA A 12 -10.11 -7.53 -7.61
CA ALA A 12 -8.76 -7.61 -8.20
C ALA A 12 -7.88 -6.39 -7.96
N VAL A 13 -8.48 -5.22 -7.71
CA VAL A 13 -7.78 -3.94 -7.47
C VAL A 13 -7.75 -3.58 -5.98
N LEU A 14 -8.33 -4.42 -5.11
CA LEU A 14 -8.40 -4.17 -3.67
C LEU A 14 -7.03 -3.91 -3.04
N PRO A 15 -5.96 -4.69 -3.34
CA PRO A 15 -4.64 -4.45 -2.75
C PRO A 15 -4.09 -3.07 -3.11
N GLU A 16 -4.24 -2.66 -4.37
CA GLU A 16 -3.75 -1.37 -4.85
C GLU A 16 -4.54 -0.21 -4.22
N LEU A 17 -5.87 -0.34 -4.14
CA LEU A 17 -6.73 0.65 -3.48
C LEU A 17 -6.37 0.81 -2.01
N VAL A 18 -6.12 -0.30 -1.30
CA VAL A 18 -5.72 -0.27 0.11
C VAL A 18 -4.37 0.43 0.29
N MET A 19 -3.40 0.21 -0.61
CA MET A 19 -2.13 0.95 -0.58
C MET A 19 -2.30 2.44 -0.84
N VAL A 20 -3.13 2.82 -1.82
CA VAL A 20 -3.39 4.24 -2.12
C VAL A 20 -4.03 4.93 -0.92
N VAL A 21 -5.02 4.29 -0.29
CA VAL A 21 -5.64 4.80 0.93
C VAL A 21 -4.61 4.89 2.06
N ALA A 22 -3.78 3.86 2.26
CA ALA A 22 -2.72 3.89 3.26
C ALA A 22 -1.73 5.05 3.03
N ALA A 23 -1.32 5.28 1.78
CA ALA A 23 -0.45 6.39 1.43
C ALA A 23 -1.11 7.75 1.68
N ALA A 24 -2.41 7.89 1.37
CA ALA A 24 -3.18 9.09 1.67
C ALA A 24 -3.27 9.35 3.18
N VAL A 25 -3.50 8.30 3.98
CA VAL A 25 -3.48 8.40 5.45
C VAL A 25 -2.12 8.84 5.96
N VAL A 26 -1.03 8.26 5.45
CA VAL A 26 0.34 8.69 5.81
C VAL A 26 0.56 10.16 5.48
N MET A 27 0.13 10.63 4.31
CA MET A 27 0.22 12.05 3.93
C MET A 27 -0.59 12.96 4.87
N LEU A 28 -1.82 12.57 5.21
CA LEU A 28 -2.65 13.34 6.15
C LEU A 28 -2.01 13.40 7.54
N VAL A 29 -1.47 12.28 8.01
CA VAL A 29 -0.74 12.23 9.29
C VAL A 29 0.53 13.09 9.24
N ASP A 30 1.26 13.12 8.11
CA ASP A 30 2.42 14.00 7.94
C ASP A 30 2.00 15.48 8.00
N ILE A 31 0.96 15.88 7.26
CA ILE A 31 0.45 17.25 7.23
C ILE A 31 0.00 17.73 8.60
N LEU A 32 -0.77 16.93 9.34
CA LEU A 32 -1.25 17.29 10.68
C LEU A 32 -0.10 17.41 11.70
N ASN A 33 0.99 16.66 11.51
CA ASN A 33 2.13 16.65 12.42
C ASN A 33 3.25 17.64 12.07
N ARG A 34 3.21 18.30 10.91
CA ARG A 34 4.20 19.30 10.45
C ARG A 34 4.22 20.62 11.24
N GLY A 35 3.41 20.76 12.30
CA GLY A 35 3.23 21.97 13.11
C GLY A 35 4.43 22.47 13.94
N GLY A 36 5.65 22.52 13.39
CA GLY A 36 6.70 23.41 13.88
C GLY A 36 8.08 22.82 14.19
N ARG A 37 8.37 21.54 13.90
CA ARG A 37 9.73 20.98 14.10
C ARG A 37 10.16 20.10 12.93
N SER A 38 11.27 20.49 12.29
CA SER A 38 11.96 19.87 11.14
C SER A 38 12.48 18.44 11.39
N VAL A 39 12.32 17.89 12.59
CA VAL A 39 12.84 16.56 12.90
C VAL A 39 11.77 15.55 12.51
N THR A 40 12.06 14.75 11.47
CA THR A 40 11.29 13.57 11.06
C THR A 40 10.89 12.79 12.31
N ARG A 41 9.60 12.84 12.67
CA ARG A 41 9.15 12.19 13.92
C ARG A 41 9.28 10.67 13.76
N PRO A 42 9.81 9.95 14.76
CA PRO A 42 10.08 8.52 14.67
C PRO A 42 8.83 7.66 14.44
N PHE A 43 7.63 8.22 14.58
CA PHE A 43 6.36 7.49 14.43
C PHE A 43 5.85 7.41 12.98
N LEU A 44 6.25 8.32 12.09
CA LEU A 44 5.75 8.35 10.70
C LEU A 44 6.05 7.05 9.92
N PRO A 45 7.27 6.48 10.01
CA PRO A 45 7.61 5.22 9.36
C PRO A 45 6.78 4.03 9.87
N TRP A 46 6.35 4.04 11.14
CA TRP A 46 5.51 2.97 11.70
C TRP A 46 4.11 2.99 11.11
N VAL A 47 3.54 4.17 10.86
CA VAL A 47 2.23 4.30 10.20
C VAL A 47 2.32 3.79 8.76
N ALA A 48 3.38 4.12 8.04
CA ALA A 48 3.61 3.61 6.69
C ALA A 48 3.79 2.08 6.68
N LEU A 49 4.55 1.53 7.64
CA LEU A 49 4.75 0.09 7.77
C LEU A 49 3.44 -0.66 8.09
N ALA A 50 2.57 -0.07 8.93
CA ALA A 50 1.25 -0.61 9.20
C ALA A 50 0.39 -0.67 7.91
N GLY A 51 0.41 0.38 7.09
CA GLY A 51 -0.28 0.41 5.80
C GLY A 51 0.20 -0.66 4.82
N VAL A 52 1.52 -0.87 4.73
CA VAL A 52 2.11 -1.94 3.92
C VAL A 52 1.70 -3.32 4.44
N ALA A 53 1.69 -3.52 5.76
CA ALA A 53 1.28 -4.78 6.38
C ALA A 53 -0.20 -5.11 6.13
N VAL A 54 -1.10 -4.12 6.23
CA VAL A 54 -2.52 -4.28 5.92
C VAL A 54 -2.70 -4.70 4.46
N THR A 55 -2.00 -4.05 3.53
CA THR A 55 -2.05 -4.41 2.11
C THR A 55 -1.53 -5.82 1.88
N ALA A 56 -0.40 -6.20 2.49
CA ALA A 56 0.13 -7.54 2.37
C ALA A 56 -0.89 -8.59 2.86
N GLY A 57 -1.58 -8.31 3.97
CA GLY A 57 -2.67 -9.15 4.48
C GLY A 57 -3.83 -9.28 3.48
N VAL A 58 -4.25 -8.17 2.85
CA VAL A 58 -5.28 -8.18 1.80
C VAL A 58 -4.81 -9.01 0.60
N SER A 59 -3.58 -8.83 0.12
CA SER A 59 -3.01 -9.61 -0.97
C SER A 59 -2.96 -11.11 -0.68
N ILE A 60 -2.64 -11.51 0.56
CA ILE A 60 -2.64 -12.92 0.98
C ILE A 60 -4.07 -13.46 1.06
N TRP A 61 -5.05 -12.64 1.47
CA TRP A 61 -6.44 -13.07 1.53
C TRP A 61 -7.03 -13.31 0.13
N LEU A 62 -6.56 -12.56 -0.87
CA LEU A 62 -6.94 -12.74 -2.27
C LEU A 62 -6.18 -13.87 -2.99
N LEU A 63 -5.21 -14.52 -2.34
CA LEU A 63 -4.46 -15.64 -2.88
C LEU A 63 -5.39 -16.86 -3.03
N GLY A 64 -6.04 -16.99 -4.18
CA GLY A 64 -6.96 -18.11 -4.47
C GLY A 64 -8.21 -17.73 -5.26
N GLU A 65 -8.52 -16.44 -5.40
CA GLU A 65 -9.59 -15.96 -6.29
C GLU A 65 -8.97 -15.40 -7.59
N PRO A 66 -8.86 -16.20 -8.67
CA PRO A 66 -8.49 -15.67 -9.96
C PRO A 66 -9.63 -14.80 -10.49
N VAL A 67 -9.39 -13.50 -10.56
CA VAL A 67 -10.38 -12.53 -11.05
C VAL A 67 -9.76 -11.72 -12.18
N SER A 68 -10.44 -11.68 -13.33
CA SER A 68 -10.11 -10.80 -14.46
C SER A 68 -11.19 -9.73 -14.61
N ILE A 69 -10.81 -8.46 -14.70
CA ILE A 69 -11.72 -7.32 -14.89
C ILE A 69 -11.21 -6.43 -16.03
N PHE A 70 -12.02 -5.44 -16.39
CA PHE A 70 -11.71 -4.40 -17.38
C PHE A 70 -11.41 -4.97 -18.75
N GLN A 71 -12.24 -5.93 -19.21
CA GLN A 71 -12.07 -6.59 -20.51
C GLN A 71 -10.67 -7.21 -20.71
N GLY A 72 -10.02 -7.66 -19.63
CA GLY A 72 -8.69 -8.29 -19.68
C GLY A 72 -7.52 -7.33 -19.51
N MET A 73 -7.78 -6.05 -19.17
CA MET A 73 -6.73 -5.06 -18.89
C MET A 73 -5.98 -5.35 -17.58
N LEU A 74 -6.66 -5.96 -16.61
CA LEU A 74 -6.08 -6.32 -15.31
C LEU A 74 -6.44 -7.77 -14.99
N ILE A 75 -5.40 -8.60 -14.97
CA ILE A 75 -5.49 -10.03 -14.67
C ILE A 75 -4.81 -10.24 -13.32
N THR A 76 -5.60 -10.51 -12.29
CA THR A 76 -5.06 -10.86 -10.97
C THR A 76 -4.97 -12.38 -10.89
N ASP A 77 -3.78 -12.90 -11.18
CA ASP A 77 -3.41 -14.30 -11.02
C ASP A 77 -2.45 -14.49 -9.83
N GLY A 78 -2.23 -15.74 -9.44
CA GLY A 78 -1.33 -16.06 -8.33
C GLY A 78 0.11 -15.55 -8.53
N ARG A 79 0.56 -15.37 -9.78
CA ARG A 79 1.89 -14.80 -10.07
C ARG A 79 1.92 -13.29 -9.86
N SER A 80 0.90 -12.57 -10.32
CA SER A 80 0.80 -11.12 -10.12
C SER A 80 0.69 -10.77 -8.63
N LEU A 81 -0.08 -11.54 -7.85
CA LEU A 81 -0.14 -11.40 -6.40
C LEU A 81 1.21 -11.68 -5.72
N ALA A 82 1.93 -12.72 -6.15
CA ALA A 82 3.27 -13.01 -5.64
C ALA A 82 4.27 -11.87 -5.92
N LEU A 83 4.25 -11.30 -7.13
CA LEU A 83 5.06 -10.14 -7.47
C LEU A 83 4.70 -8.92 -6.61
N ASN A 84 3.40 -8.69 -6.36
CA ASN A 84 2.96 -7.62 -5.47
C ASN A 84 3.49 -7.80 -4.04
N LEU A 85 3.50 -9.03 -3.52
CA LEU A 85 4.08 -9.34 -2.21
C LEU A 85 5.60 -9.11 -2.16
N VAL A 86 6.33 -9.43 -3.23
CA VAL A 86 7.76 -9.13 -3.33
C VAL A 86 7.99 -7.61 -3.31
N THR A 87 7.21 -6.83 -4.06
CA THR A 87 7.30 -5.37 -4.07
C THR A 87 6.96 -4.78 -2.70
N LEU A 88 5.90 -5.28 -2.02
CA LEU A 88 5.53 -4.85 -0.66
C LEU A 88 6.64 -5.16 0.35
N THR A 89 7.31 -6.30 0.20
CA THR A 89 8.47 -6.66 1.04
C THR A 89 9.62 -5.68 0.82
N GLY A 90 9.93 -5.34 -0.44
CA GLY A 90 10.93 -4.32 -0.77
C GLY A 90 10.58 -2.95 -0.18
N ALA A 91 9.32 -2.54 -0.28
CA ALA A 91 8.84 -1.29 0.32
C ALA A 91 8.98 -1.30 1.85
N ALA A 92 8.62 -2.40 2.52
CA ALA A 92 8.79 -2.54 3.97
C ALA A 92 10.25 -2.40 4.40
N LEU A 93 11.18 -3.06 3.69
CA LEU A 93 12.61 -2.94 3.95
C LEU A 93 13.13 -1.52 3.71
N ALA A 94 12.68 -0.85 2.65
CA ALA A 94 13.03 0.53 2.37
C ALA A 94 12.55 1.48 3.50
N ILE A 95 11.33 1.27 4.01
CA ILE A 95 10.80 2.02 5.17
C ILE A 95 11.66 1.76 6.41
N LEU A 96 12.01 0.50 6.70
CA LEU A 96 12.86 0.16 7.85
C LEU A 96 14.24 0.80 7.76
N LEU A 97 14.86 0.81 6.58
CA LEU A 97 16.15 1.46 6.34
C LEU A 97 16.05 2.98 6.53
N SER A 98 14.95 3.58 6.05
CA SER A 98 14.68 5.01 6.12
C SER A 98 14.64 5.54 7.56
N ILE A 99 14.16 4.74 8.54
CA ILE A 99 14.11 5.11 9.97
C ILE A 99 15.49 5.56 10.48
N ARG A 100 16.55 4.86 10.09
CA ARG A 100 17.92 5.17 10.53
C ARG A 100 18.64 6.12 9.58
N TYR A 101 18.37 6.03 8.28
CA TYR A 101 19.10 6.78 7.27
C TYR A 101 18.70 8.27 7.22
N ILE A 102 17.40 8.60 7.29
CA ILE A 102 16.94 10.00 7.20
C ILE A 102 17.49 10.88 8.35
N PRO A 103 17.47 10.45 9.62
CA PRO A 103 18.06 11.23 10.70
C PRO A 103 19.60 11.34 10.60
N ALA A 104 20.27 10.34 10.02
CA ALA A 104 21.73 10.33 9.89
C ALA A 104 22.24 11.30 8.82
N VAL A 105 21.47 11.56 7.76
CA VAL A 105 21.81 12.53 6.70
C VAL A 105 21.43 13.97 7.07
N ASN A 106 20.42 14.16 7.92
CA ASN A 106 19.92 15.49 8.31
C ASN A 106 20.63 16.08 9.54
N ASN A 107 21.76 15.50 9.96
CA ASN A 107 22.66 16.01 11.01
C ASN A 107 23.98 16.45 10.39
#